data_AF-A0A7C5YHL6-F1
#
_entry.id   AF-A0A7C5YHL6-F1
#
_cell.length_a   1.000
_cell.length_b   1.000
_cell.length_c   1.000
_cell.angle_alpha   90.00
_cell.angle_beta   90.00
_cell.angle_gamma   90.00
#
_symmetry.space_group_name_H-M   'P 1'
#
loop_
_entity.id
_entity.type
_entity.pdbx_description
1 polymer ?
#
loop_
_entity_poly.entity_id
_entity_poly.type
_entity_poly.pdbx_seq_one_letter_code
_entity_poly.pdbx_strand_id
1 'polypeptide(L)'
;MRLEEFKQLVEAEFGPKLRNATPANVREFLDRLQQEAWQEQRRHSDRYEMPVENARTYEEVMKEFFVDVLELPPEKAVMLLWTLALDLTFAAIEHQYAEVLDPLFRTGDNLDSE
;
A
#
# COMPACT_ATOMS: atom_id res chain seq x y z
N MET A 1 -3.73 -5.55 15.85
CA MET A 1 -2.76 -6.60 15.47
C MET A 1 -1.39 -6.40 16.11
N ARG A 2 -0.70 -7.49 16.49
CA ARG A 2 0.69 -7.51 16.99
C ARG A 2 1.70 -7.79 15.86
N LEU A 3 2.98 -7.45 16.07
CA LEU A 3 4.03 -7.62 15.05
C LEU A 3 4.23 -9.09 14.60
N GLU A 4 4.12 -10.05 15.51
CA GLU A 4 4.29 -11.47 15.15
C GLU A 4 3.13 -12.01 14.30
N GLU A 5 1.90 -11.55 14.57
CA GLU A 5 0.72 -11.88 13.76
C GLU A 5 0.86 -11.30 12.36
N PHE A 6 1.37 -10.07 12.26
CA PHE A 6 1.66 -9.43 10.99
C PHE A 6 2.68 -10.21 10.15
N LYS A 7 3.79 -10.65 10.76
CA LYS A 7 4.79 -11.48 10.07
C LYS A 7 4.19 -12.78 9.53
N GLN A 8 3.35 -13.45 10.32
CA GLN A 8 2.67 -14.67 9.91
C GLN A 8 1.71 -14.43 8.73
N LEU A 9 0.97 -13.32 8.76
CA LEU A 9 0.10 -12.92 7.66
C LEU A 9 0.88 -12.65 6.38
N VAL A 10 1.99 -11.92 6.47
CA VAL A 10 2.88 -11.64 5.33
C VAL A 10 3.46 -12.94 4.76
N GLU A 11 3.91 -13.86 5.60
CA GLU A 11 4.46 -15.15 5.14
C GLU A 11 3.38 -16.07 4.56
N ALA A 12 2.17 -16.06 5.11
CA ALA A 12 1.04 -16.81 4.58
C ALA A 12 0.61 -16.31 3.19
N GLU A 13 0.60 -14.99 2.99
CA GLU A 13 0.19 -14.37 1.74
C GLU A 13 1.24 -14.51 0.63
N PHE A 14 2.48 -14.11 0.92
CA PHE A 14 3.52 -14.00 -0.11
C PHE A 14 4.50 -15.17 -0.13
N GLY A 15 4.38 -16.09 0.82
CA GLY A 15 5.31 -17.20 0.99
C GLY A 15 6.67 -16.76 1.57
N PRO A 16 7.59 -17.72 1.77
CA PRO A 16 8.91 -17.45 2.31
C PRO A 16 9.67 -16.45 1.42
N LYS A 17 10.25 -15.43 2.06
CA LYS A 17 11.01 -14.35 1.39
C LYS A 17 10.22 -13.60 0.31
N LEU A 18 8.89 -13.48 0.45
CA LEU A 18 8.04 -12.77 -0.50
C LEU A 18 8.08 -13.34 -1.94
N ARG A 19 8.42 -14.62 -2.11
CA ARG A 19 8.64 -15.26 -3.42
C ARG A 19 7.42 -15.18 -4.35
N ASN A 20 6.22 -15.06 -3.79
CA ASN A 20 4.97 -15.00 -4.55
C ASN A 20 4.43 -13.56 -4.62
N ALA A 21 5.16 -12.55 -4.14
CA ALA A 21 4.69 -11.18 -4.18
C ALA A 21 4.66 -10.64 -5.62
N THR A 22 3.48 -10.19 -6.03
CA THR A 22 3.20 -9.57 -7.33
C THR A 22 2.52 -8.22 -7.08
N PRO A 23 2.61 -7.25 -8.01
CA PRO A 23 1.95 -5.96 -7.82
C PRO A 23 0.44 -6.09 -7.51
N ALA A 24 -0.24 -7.04 -8.16
CA ALA A 24 -1.66 -7.30 -7.97
C ALA A 24 -1.98 -7.80 -6.55
N ASN A 25 -1.30 -8.85 -6.07
CA ASN A 25 -1.59 -9.39 -4.74
C ASN A 25 -1.11 -8.50 -3.60
N VAL A 26 -0.08 -7.68 -3.82
CA VAL A 26 0.37 -6.67 -2.85
C VAL A 26 -0.72 -5.61 -2.67
N ARG A 27 -1.32 -5.12 -3.77
CA ARG A 27 -2.44 -4.17 -3.71
C ARG A 27 -3.64 -4.77 -2.96
N GLU A 28 -4.05 -5.99 -3.31
CA GLU A 28 -5.15 -6.69 -2.62
C GLU A 28 -4.87 -6.94 -1.13
N PHE A 29 -3.62 -7.25 -0.76
CA PHE A 29 -3.21 -7.42 0.62
C PHE A 29 -3.27 -6.11 1.41
N LEU A 30 -2.78 -5.00 0.83
CA LEU A 30 -2.81 -3.69 1.46
C LEU A 30 -4.25 -3.17 1.64
N ASP A 31 -5.11 -3.37 0.63
CA ASP A 31 -6.53 -2.99 0.70
C ASP A 31 -7.24 -3.71 1.85
N ARG A 32 -7.00 -5.02 2.01
CA ARG A 32 -7.55 -5.79 3.14
C ARG A 32 -7.05 -5.29 4.49
N LEU A 33 -5.75 -5.02 4.62
CA LEU A 33 -5.19 -4.48 5.87
C LEU A 33 -5.77 -3.12 6.24
N GLN A 34 -5.95 -2.22 5.27
CA GLN A 34 -6.60 -0.93 5.50
C GLN A 34 -8.06 -1.10 5.93
N GLN A 35 -8.78 -2.00 5.26
CA GLN A 35 -10.18 -2.27 5.60
C GLN A 35 -10.33 -2.84 7.01
N GLU A 36 -9.45 -3.76 7.42
CA GLU A 36 -9.43 -4.31 8.77
C GLU A 36 -9.09 -3.24 9.82
N ALA A 37 -8.09 -2.40 9.55
CA ALA A 37 -7.72 -1.28 10.44
C ALA A 37 -8.89 -0.31 10.63
N TRP A 38 -9.59 0.05 9.55
CA TRP A 38 -10.79 0.88 9.61
C TRP A 38 -11.93 0.22 10.39
N GLN A 39 -12.15 -1.09 10.21
CA GLN A 39 -13.17 -1.80 10.97
C GLN A 39 -12.84 -1.85 12.47
N GLU A 40 -11.57 -2.07 12.82
CA GLU A 40 -11.11 -2.13 14.20
C GLU A 40 -11.25 -0.75 14.89
N GLN A 41 -10.98 0.33 14.15
CA GLN A 41 -11.19 1.71 14.60
C GLN A 41 -12.68 2.06 14.74
N ARG A 42 -13.53 1.62 13.80
CA ARG A 42 -15.01 1.77 13.87
C ARG A 42 -15.61 1.07 15.08
N ARG A 43 -15.10 -0.10 15.47
CA ARG A 43 -15.58 -0.81 16.67
C ARG A 43 -15.29 -0.06 17.99
N HIS A 44 -14.35 0.88 17.97
CA HIS A 44 -13.96 1.67 19.14
C HIS A 44 -14.46 3.12 19.12
N SER A 45 -15.08 3.56 18.02
CA SER A 45 -15.59 4.93 17.86
C SER A 45 -17.10 4.93 17.57
N ASP A 46 -17.89 5.29 18.57
CA ASP A 46 -19.35 5.48 18.45
C ASP A 46 -19.74 6.77 17.68
N ARG A 47 -18.76 7.60 17.30
CA ARG A 47 -19.02 8.92 16.70
C ARG A 47 -18.36 9.07 15.35
N TYR A 48 -19.19 9.18 14.31
CA TYR A 48 -18.75 9.56 12.98
C TYR A 48 -18.51 11.07 12.95
N GLU A 49 -17.25 11.50 12.94
CA GLU A 49 -16.89 12.82 12.43
C GLU A 49 -16.62 12.68 10.94
N MET A 50 -17.43 13.36 10.13
CA MET A 50 -17.16 13.53 8.71
C MET A 50 -15.84 14.32 8.61
N PRO A 51 -14.75 13.78 8.04
CA PRO A 51 -13.56 14.56 7.82
C PRO A 51 -13.95 15.70 6.89
N VAL A 52 -13.86 16.93 7.40
CA VAL A 52 -13.98 18.12 6.57
C VAL A 52 -12.90 18.01 5.51
N GLU A 53 -13.30 17.94 4.23
CA GLU A 53 -12.39 17.89 3.08
C GLU A 53 -11.56 19.17 3.01
N ASN A 54 -10.53 19.26 3.84
CA ASN A 54 -9.40 20.10 3.55
C ASN A 54 -8.63 19.37 2.46
N ALA A 55 -8.53 19.96 1.27
CA ALA A 55 -7.70 19.49 0.19
C ALA A 55 -6.22 19.52 0.64
N ARG A 56 -5.83 18.53 1.45
CA ARG A 56 -4.45 18.31 1.88
C ARG A 56 -3.69 17.76 0.68
N THR A 57 -2.58 18.38 0.37
CA THR A 57 -1.71 17.86 -0.68
C THR A 57 -1.11 16.52 -0.23
N TYR A 58 -0.81 15.62 -1.17
CA TYR A 58 -0.17 14.34 -0.84
C TYR A 58 1.09 14.54 0.01
N GLU A 59 1.88 15.57 -0.29
CA GLU A 59 3.07 15.92 0.48
C GLU A 59 2.76 16.22 1.95
N GLU A 60 1.71 16.99 2.24
CA GLU A 60 1.29 17.30 3.61
C GLU A 60 0.82 16.05 4.35
N VAL A 61 0.02 15.20 3.69
CA VAL A 61 -0.44 13.92 4.27
C VAL A 61 0.75 13.03 4.62
N MET A 62 1.75 12.93 3.73
CA MET A 62 2.94 12.13 3.99
C MET A 62 3.80 12.69 5.12
N LYS A 63 3.95 14.02 5.20
CA LYS A 63 4.69 14.66 6.32
C LYS A 63 4.05 14.37 7.66
N GLU A 64 2.73 14.54 7.74
CA GLU A 64 1.95 14.25 8.94
C GLU A 64 2.05 12.77 9.31
N PHE A 65 1.90 11.87 8.34
CA PHE A 65 2.11 10.44 8.54
C PHE A 65 3.47 10.13 9.18
N PHE A 66 4.56 10.71 8.67
CA PHE A 66 5.90 10.45 9.24
C PHE A 66 6.07 10.99 10.66
N VAL A 67 5.44 12.12 10.98
CA VAL A 67 5.44 12.67 12.34
C VAL A 67 4.65 11.75 13.27
N ASP A 68 3.42 11.41 12.89
CA ASP A 68 2.51 10.59 13.69
C ASP A 68 3.09 9.19 13.95
N VAL A 69 3.73 8.60 12.94
CA VAL A 69 4.35 7.26 13.07
C VAL A 69 5.46 7.23 14.12
N LEU A 70 6.19 8.32 14.32
CA LEU A 70 7.23 8.40 15.35
C LEU A 70 6.66 8.47 16.78
N GLU A 71 5.40 8.88 16.93
CA GLU A 71 4.72 8.91 18.22
C GLU A 71 4.08 7.56 18.59
N LEU A 72 4.00 6.64 17.64
CA LEU A 72 3.40 5.31 17.86
C LEU A 72 4.36 4.36 18.60
N PRO A 73 3.82 3.33 19.28
CA PRO A 73 4.62 2.23 19.80
C PRO A 73 5.49 1.61 18.69
N PRO A 74 6.76 1.26 18.97
CA PRO A 74 7.70 0.78 17.96
C PRO A 74 7.18 -0.35 17.08
N GLU A 75 6.44 -1.31 17.68
CA GLU A 75 5.84 -2.42 16.94
C GLU A 75 4.84 -1.95 15.88
N LYS A 76 4.01 -0.95 16.21
CA LYS A 76 3.02 -0.39 15.28
C LYS A 76 3.68 0.46 14.21
N ALA A 77 4.67 1.27 14.60
CA ALA A 77 5.42 2.10 13.68
C ALA A 77 6.13 1.25 12.62
N VAL A 78 6.78 0.16 13.03
CA VAL A 78 7.46 -0.77 12.10
C VAL A 78 6.49 -1.39 11.11
N MET A 79 5.30 -1.82 11.54
CA MET A 79 4.30 -2.38 10.62
C MET A 79 3.85 -1.35 9.58
N LEU A 80 3.52 -0.12 10.00
CA LEU A 80 3.08 0.95 9.09
C LEU A 80 4.16 1.36 8.09
N LEU A 81 5.39 1.54 8.56
CA LEU A 81 6.54 1.86 7.71
C LEU A 81 6.82 0.73 6.71
N TRP A 82 6.72 -0.51 7.16
CA TRP A 82 6.92 -1.67 6.29
C TRP A 82 5.84 -1.75 5.21
N THR A 83 4.57 -1.55 5.55
CA THR A 83 3.47 -1.56 4.56
C THR A 83 3.61 -0.43 3.55
N LEU A 84 4.01 0.77 3.98
CA LEU A 84 4.27 1.89 3.09
C LEU A 84 5.44 1.59 2.15
N ALA A 85 6.54 1.04 2.68
CA ALA A 85 7.69 0.67 1.86
C ALA A 85 7.34 -0.40 0.83
N LEU A 86 6.49 -1.37 1.20
CA LEU A 86 6.00 -2.39 0.29
C LEU A 86 5.18 -1.77 -0.85
N ASP A 87 4.22 -0.90 -0.52
CA ASP A 87 3.38 -0.20 -1.50
C ASP A 87 4.23 0.59 -2.51
N LEU A 88 5.13 1.44 -2.00
CA LEU A 88 6.00 2.26 -2.84
C LEU A 88 6.92 1.42 -3.74
N THR A 89 7.44 0.31 -3.22
CA THR A 89 8.33 -0.58 -3.99
C THR A 89 7.56 -1.24 -5.15
N PHE A 90 6.37 -1.76 -4.89
CA PHE A 90 5.59 -2.44 -5.92
C PHE A 90 4.94 -1.47 -6.92
N ALA A 91 4.59 -0.26 -6.49
CA ALA A 91 4.19 0.82 -7.40
C ALA A 91 5.34 1.23 -8.34
N ALA A 92 6.58 1.34 -7.82
CA ALA A 92 7.75 1.62 -8.64
C ALA A 92 8.06 0.49 -9.63
N ILE A 93 7.91 -0.77 -9.20
CA ILE A 93 8.05 -1.94 -10.07
C ILE A 93 6.99 -1.93 -11.18
N GLU A 94 5.72 -1.65 -10.86
CA GLU A 94 4.63 -1.53 -11.85
C GLU A 94 4.93 -0.43 -12.87
N HIS A 95 5.43 0.72 -12.43
CA HIS A 95 5.85 1.80 -13.32
C HIS A 95 6.98 1.38 -14.28
N GLN A 96 8.01 0.67 -13.77
CA GLN A 96 9.09 0.14 -14.61
C GLN A 96 8.61 -0.87 -15.65
N TYR A 97 7.68 -1.76 -15.27
CA TYR A 97 7.07 -2.67 -16.23
C TYR A 97 6.25 -1.93 -17.29
N ALA A 98 5.50 -0.90 -16.90
CA ALA A 98 4.76 -0.07 -17.84
C ALA A 98 5.70 0.61 -18.85
N GLU A 99 6.80 1.22 -18.40
CA GLU A 99 7.79 1.85 -19.29
C GLU A 99 8.43 0.86 -20.29
N VAL A 100 8.64 -0.39 -19.89
CA VAL A 100 9.20 -1.43 -20.78
C VAL A 100 8.16 -1.96 -21.76
N LEU A 101 6.89 -2.03 -21.37
CA LEU A 101 5.80 -2.54 -22.20
C LEU A 101 5.22 -1.49 -23.15
N ASP A 102 5.30 -0.20 -22.80
CA ASP A 102 4.78 0.93 -23.59
C ASP A 102 5.25 0.92 -25.06
N PRO A 103 6.54 0.64 -25.37
CA PRO A 103 7.03 0.53 -26.74
C PRO A 103 6.44 -0.66 -27.53
N LEU A 104 6.08 -1.76 -26.85
CA LEU A 104 5.53 -2.96 -27.50
C LEU A 104 4.11 -2.70 -28.03
N PHE A 105 3.33 -1.88 -27.32
CA PHE A 105 1.97 -1.51 -27.76
C PHE A 105 1.97 -0.38 -28.79
N ARG A 106 2.93 0.55 -28.75
CA ARG A 106 3.10 1.56 -29.81
C ARG A 106 3.54 1.00 -31.16
N THR A 107 4.11 -0.19 -31.19
CA THR A 107 4.52 -0.86 -32.44
C THR A 107 3.33 -1.52 -33.15
N GLY A 108 2.27 -1.89 -32.41
CA GLY A 108 1.05 -2.51 -32.97
C GLY A 108 0.16 -1.54 -33.73
N ASP A 109 0.00 -0.31 -33.25
CA ASP A 109 -0.86 0.71 -33.88
C ASP A 109 -0.33 1.23 -35.23
N ASN A 110 0.97 1.03 -35.52
CA ASN A 110 1.56 1.45 -36.80
C ASN A 110 1.37 0.44 -37.94
N LEU A 111 0.82 -0.76 -37.68
CA LEU A 111 0.63 -1.79 -38.71
C LEU A 111 -0.78 -1.75 -39.35
N ASP A 112 -1.72 -1.00 -38.78
CA ASP A 112 -3.10 -0.88 -39.27
C ASP A 112 -3.36 0.41 -40.09
N SER A 113 -2.30 1.14 -40.46
CA SER A 113 -2.39 2.44 -41.17
C SER A 113 -1.83 2.44 -42.60
N GLU A 114 -1.57 1.28 -43.23
CA GLU A 114 -1.18 1.17 -44.66
C GLU A 114 -2.25 0.49 -45.52
#